data_AF-A0A922YBL7-F1
#
_entry.id   AF-A0A922YBL7-F1
#
_cell.length_a   1.000
_cell.length_b   1.000
_cell.length_c   1.000
_cell.angle_alpha   90.00
_cell.angle_beta   90.00
_cell.angle_gamma   90.00
#
_symmetry.space_group_name_H-M   'P 1'
#
loop_
_entity.id
_entity.type
_entity.pdbx_description
1 polymer ?
#
loop_
_entity_poly.entity_id
_entity_poly.type
_entity_poly.pdbx_seq_one_letter_code
_entity_poly.pdbx_strand_id
1 'polypeptide(L)'
;MTLLERVIRAHRCRSTHHFIAFDALSLIEGPEAEGWKSLMLVHHEHLLKGAKAPDDTFKDFKNHVLHVGEGEWGGARAKAAEWYAVAVDLLRRKRWSDAAWALGVLSHYYADPIQPFHTGQTEAEGVIHRAVEWSIAKSRPEIDARIAEQGYPDITVPAGLGFVSDMVREGALRSHAYYNVFIDHYDIDAGVADPPSGLDETMRAAIVDLIAYATAGLAAIMSRAIEEAAVSPPKVNLTLQGYIETLDIPLRWITAKLEDMGDRRQVEKMYKEYQKTGKVIRTLPEDDKLIREQHAKEVRRISLKELNAEPIAPLGTKRDPEFVQSEDYAEDLPGETLDAEDEEILEAIEDEDEDIVEEADADAEADMEDEYETELDASDEGDVYEEEEDLEDEFEADAEDETEEEGDPAPPAIIAPAAARRHRASLTFDSPVVEAPSIGPKTAAHLARAGIETVGDLLICDPDEAAEAIGVRHITVDAIETWQMQATLMIEVPGLRVHDAQLLVGAGISSREDLANASAATIFELAMEFLQTSAGSRVLRPGETLEEEEVEEWIEMANETA
;
A
#
# COMPACT_ATOMS: atom_id res chain seq x y z
N MET A 1 -20.40 -6.27 -2.98
CA MET A 1 -19.27 -6.17 -3.92
C MET A 1 -19.22 -7.40 -4.81
N THR A 2 -18.85 -7.25 -6.07
CA THR A 2 -18.54 -8.40 -6.96
C THR A 2 -17.22 -9.07 -6.54
N LEU A 3 -16.91 -10.25 -7.09
CA LEU A 3 -15.62 -10.92 -6.84
C LEU A 3 -14.45 -10.07 -7.32
N LEU A 4 -14.54 -9.51 -8.54
CA LEU A 4 -13.52 -8.62 -9.09
C LEU A 4 -13.29 -7.38 -8.21
N GLU A 5 -14.35 -6.76 -7.69
CA GLU A 5 -14.21 -5.64 -6.74
C GLU A 5 -13.45 -6.03 -5.49
N ARG A 6 -13.77 -7.21 -4.90
CA ARG A 6 -13.06 -7.70 -3.71
C ARG A 6 -11.59 -7.92 -4.01
N VAL A 7 -11.25 -8.51 -5.16
CA VAL A 7 -9.87 -8.76 -5.58
C VAL A 7 -9.12 -7.43 -5.83
N ILE A 8 -9.69 -6.49 -6.59
CA ILE A 8 -9.04 -5.18 -6.80
C ILE A 8 -8.86 -4.47 -5.46
N ARG A 9 -9.89 -4.43 -4.63
CA ARG A 9 -9.83 -3.74 -3.34
C ARG A 9 -8.78 -4.35 -2.41
N ALA A 10 -8.72 -5.67 -2.30
CA ALA A 10 -7.77 -6.35 -1.43
C ALA A 10 -6.32 -6.25 -1.94
N HIS A 11 -6.10 -6.26 -3.26
CA HIS A 11 -4.76 -6.38 -3.85
C HIS A 11 -4.22 -5.11 -4.53
N ARG A 12 -5.05 -4.10 -4.77
CA ARG A 12 -4.63 -2.84 -5.43
C ARG A 12 -4.80 -1.61 -4.54
N CYS A 13 -5.75 -1.62 -3.61
CA CYS A 13 -5.83 -0.54 -2.62
C CYS A 13 -4.78 -0.76 -1.53
N ARG A 14 -4.06 0.33 -1.22
CA ARG A 14 -2.89 0.34 -0.33
C ARG A 14 -2.85 1.52 0.63
N SER A 15 -3.51 2.61 0.27
CA SER A 15 -3.62 3.81 1.09
C SER A 15 -5.08 4.13 1.39
N THR A 16 -5.31 4.94 2.42
CA THR A 16 -6.65 5.47 2.73
C THR A 16 -7.28 6.15 1.52
N HIS A 17 -6.51 6.90 0.71
CA HIS A 17 -6.98 7.50 -0.55
C HIS A 17 -7.44 6.48 -1.58
N HIS A 18 -6.69 5.39 -1.78
CA HIS A 18 -7.11 4.31 -2.67
C HIS A 18 -8.46 3.75 -2.27
N PHE A 19 -8.66 3.48 -0.98
CA PHE A 19 -9.92 2.94 -0.50
C PHE A 19 -11.07 3.94 -0.61
N ILE A 20 -10.89 5.22 -0.27
CA ILE A 20 -11.92 6.25 -0.44
C ILE A 20 -12.34 6.35 -1.91
N ALA A 21 -11.36 6.44 -2.82
CA ALA A 21 -11.62 6.53 -4.26
C ALA A 21 -12.34 5.29 -4.81
N PHE A 22 -11.92 4.10 -4.39
CA PHE A 22 -12.45 2.84 -4.89
C PHE A 22 -13.81 2.50 -4.29
N ASP A 23 -13.99 2.69 -2.98
CA ASP A 23 -15.25 2.36 -2.29
C ASP A 23 -16.38 3.32 -2.71
N ALA A 24 -16.05 4.58 -3.05
CA ALA A 24 -17.00 5.54 -3.61
C ALA A 24 -17.66 5.05 -4.90
N LEU A 25 -17.01 4.18 -5.69
CA LEU A 25 -17.60 3.61 -6.91
C LEU A 25 -18.87 2.80 -6.63
N SER A 26 -18.96 2.18 -5.45
CA SER A 26 -20.15 1.40 -5.04
C SER A 26 -21.31 2.26 -4.57
N LEU A 27 -21.09 3.56 -4.40
CA LEU A 27 -22.07 4.54 -3.93
C LEU A 27 -22.51 5.51 -5.05
N ILE A 28 -22.01 5.32 -6.28
CA ILE A 28 -22.46 6.11 -7.43
C ILE A 28 -23.96 5.90 -7.62
N GLU A 29 -24.69 7.00 -7.76
CA GLU A 29 -26.14 6.99 -7.97
C GLU A 29 -26.51 7.21 -9.44
N GLY A 30 -27.72 6.77 -9.81
CA GLY A 30 -28.31 7.02 -11.12
C GLY A 30 -28.57 5.75 -11.95
N PRO A 31 -29.28 5.89 -13.08
CA PRO A 31 -29.77 4.75 -13.86
C PRO A 31 -28.66 3.91 -14.52
N GLU A 32 -27.48 4.48 -14.73
CA GLU A 32 -26.32 3.82 -15.35
C GLU A 32 -25.17 3.57 -14.36
N ALA A 33 -25.42 3.68 -13.04
CA ALA A 33 -24.41 3.57 -12.00
C ALA A 33 -23.55 2.30 -12.11
N GLU A 34 -24.17 1.14 -12.29
CA GLU A 34 -23.45 -0.14 -12.48
C GLU A 34 -22.55 -0.14 -13.71
N GLY A 35 -22.95 0.55 -14.79
CA GLY A 35 -22.14 0.69 -16.00
C GLY A 35 -20.92 1.57 -15.77
N TRP A 36 -21.07 2.66 -15.01
CA TRP A 36 -19.98 3.55 -14.63
C TRP A 36 -19.00 2.89 -13.67
N LYS A 37 -19.52 2.22 -12.64
CA LYS A 37 -18.72 1.40 -11.74
C LYS A 37 -17.92 0.37 -12.53
N SER A 38 -18.57 -0.37 -13.42
CA SER A 38 -17.92 -1.34 -14.30
C SER A 38 -16.79 -0.72 -15.13
N LEU A 39 -17.03 0.44 -15.75
CA LEU A 39 -16.01 1.16 -16.50
C LEU A 39 -14.81 1.55 -15.61
N MET A 40 -15.06 2.04 -14.40
CA MET A 40 -14.00 2.43 -13.47
C MET A 40 -13.22 1.22 -12.94
N LEU A 41 -13.85 0.04 -12.80
CA LEU A 41 -13.14 -1.20 -12.49
C LEU A 41 -12.17 -1.60 -13.61
N VAL A 42 -12.53 -1.41 -14.89
CA VAL A 42 -11.60 -1.60 -16.01
C VAL A 42 -10.39 -0.66 -15.89
N HIS A 43 -10.63 0.59 -15.48
CA HIS A 43 -9.59 1.63 -15.37
C HIS A 43 -9.06 1.85 -13.94
N HIS A 44 -9.21 0.86 -13.05
CA HIS A 44 -8.85 1.01 -11.63
C HIS A 44 -7.38 1.41 -11.42
N GLU A 45 -6.43 0.89 -12.22
CA GLU A 45 -5.02 1.30 -12.12
C GLU A 45 -4.83 2.81 -12.32
N HIS A 46 -5.58 3.40 -13.24
CA HIS A 46 -5.52 4.84 -13.50
C HIS A 46 -6.17 5.62 -12.35
N LEU A 47 -7.32 5.16 -11.86
CA LEU A 47 -8.01 5.74 -10.70
C LEU A 47 -7.11 5.74 -9.45
N LEU A 48 -6.51 4.59 -9.12
CA LEU A 48 -5.67 4.43 -7.95
C LEU A 48 -4.37 5.24 -8.09
N LYS A 49 -3.69 5.17 -9.24
CA LYS A 49 -2.53 6.02 -9.53
C LYS A 49 -2.86 7.51 -9.42
N GLY A 50 -4.04 7.93 -9.85
CA GLY A 50 -4.51 9.30 -9.68
C GLY A 50 -4.68 9.70 -8.22
N ALA A 51 -5.24 8.82 -7.39
CA ALA A 51 -5.50 9.07 -5.96
C ALA A 51 -4.24 9.21 -5.10
N LYS A 52 -3.07 8.83 -5.64
CA LYS A 52 -1.75 8.97 -5.00
C LYS A 52 -0.82 9.98 -5.68
N ALA A 53 -1.16 10.43 -6.89
CA ALA A 53 -0.31 11.33 -7.66
C ALA A 53 0.00 12.68 -6.95
N PRO A 54 -0.91 13.28 -6.17
CA PRO A 54 -0.58 14.51 -5.44
C PRO A 54 0.57 14.35 -4.44
N ASP A 55 0.63 13.24 -3.70
CA ASP A 55 1.74 12.92 -2.79
C ASP A 55 3.01 12.56 -3.55
N ASP A 56 2.88 11.64 -4.52
CA ASP A 56 4.04 10.92 -5.03
C ASP A 56 4.70 11.65 -6.21
N THR A 57 3.92 12.41 -6.98
CA THR A 57 4.35 13.02 -8.25
C THR A 57 4.25 14.53 -8.25
N PHE A 58 3.11 15.11 -7.82
CA PHE A 58 2.93 16.56 -7.89
C PHE A 58 3.65 17.27 -6.75
N LYS A 59 3.61 16.66 -5.55
CA LYS A 59 4.23 17.18 -4.33
C LYS A 59 3.85 18.64 -4.05
N ASP A 60 2.61 19.00 -4.38
CA ASP A 60 2.07 20.34 -4.23
C ASP A 60 1.37 20.51 -2.88
N PHE A 61 2.05 20.13 -1.80
CA PHE A 61 1.49 19.86 -0.46
C PHE A 61 0.57 20.96 0.08
N LYS A 62 0.80 22.23 -0.24
CA LYS A 62 -0.12 23.34 0.15
C LYS A 62 -1.55 23.14 -0.34
N ASN A 63 -1.72 22.42 -1.44
CA ASN A 63 -3.02 22.10 -2.02
C ASN A 63 -3.74 20.94 -1.32
N HIS A 64 -3.11 20.27 -0.36
CA HIS A 64 -3.69 19.18 0.42
C HIS A 64 -4.44 19.75 1.63
N VAL A 65 -4.03 20.93 2.12
CA VAL A 65 -4.57 21.52 3.34
C VAL A 65 -5.68 22.55 3.09
N LEU A 66 -6.54 22.72 4.08
CA LEU A 66 -7.50 23.83 4.20
C LEU A 66 -7.67 24.26 5.67
N HIS A 67 -6.93 25.27 6.10
CA HIS A 67 -6.97 25.80 7.45
C HIS A 67 -8.16 26.73 7.67
N VAL A 68 -9.29 26.13 8.06
CA VAL A 68 -10.57 26.84 8.21
C VAL A 68 -10.56 27.89 9.32
N GLY A 69 -9.70 27.73 10.34
CA GLY A 69 -9.51 28.70 11.43
C GLY A 69 -8.64 29.91 11.06
N GLU A 70 -7.95 29.85 9.94
CA GLU A 70 -6.86 30.79 9.58
C GLU A 70 -7.13 31.51 8.26
N GLY A 71 -8.41 31.83 8.03
CA GLY A 71 -8.82 32.52 6.81
C GLY A 71 -8.89 31.60 5.58
N GLU A 72 -9.12 30.30 5.80
CA GLU A 72 -9.17 29.28 4.73
C GLU A 72 -7.84 29.17 3.98
N TRP A 73 -6.73 29.24 4.70
CA TRP A 73 -5.39 29.11 4.13
C TRP A 73 -5.16 27.68 3.61
N GLY A 74 -4.53 27.55 2.44
CA GLY A 74 -4.38 26.28 1.73
C GLY A 74 -5.02 26.32 0.34
N GLY A 75 -4.82 25.26 -0.45
CA GLY A 75 -5.20 25.22 -1.86
C GLY A 75 -6.27 24.18 -2.24
N ALA A 76 -6.69 23.32 -1.30
CA ALA A 76 -7.52 22.15 -1.60
C ALA A 76 -8.83 22.48 -2.33
N ARG A 77 -9.51 23.57 -1.94
CA ARG A 77 -10.77 24.01 -2.57
C ARG A 77 -10.59 24.27 -4.07
N ALA A 78 -9.54 25.01 -4.43
CA ALA A 78 -9.26 25.37 -5.81
C ALA A 78 -8.83 24.13 -6.61
N LYS A 79 -7.96 23.29 -6.05
CA LYS A 79 -7.48 22.09 -6.74
C LYS A 79 -8.55 21.02 -6.94
N ALA A 80 -9.39 20.76 -5.95
CA ALA A 80 -10.52 19.86 -6.14
C ALA A 80 -11.48 20.39 -7.24
N ALA A 81 -11.80 21.69 -7.26
CA ALA A 81 -12.65 22.26 -8.30
C ALA A 81 -12.02 22.19 -9.69
N GLU A 82 -10.70 22.41 -9.80
CA GLU A 82 -9.93 22.26 -11.04
C GLU A 82 -9.99 20.83 -11.57
N TRP A 83 -9.65 19.84 -10.75
CA TRP A 83 -9.66 18.42 -11.13
C TRP A 83 -11.05 17.88 -11.43
N TYR A 84 -12.08 18.40 -10.77
CA TYR A 84 -13.46 18.14 -11.14
C TYR A 84 -13.77 18.59 -12.57
N ALA A 85 -13.40 19.83 -12.94
CA ALA A 85 -13.63 20.35 -14.28
C ALA A 85 -12.88 19.52 -15.35
N VAL A 86 -11.64 19.11 -15.05
CA VAL A 86 -10.83 18.22 -15.90
C VAL A 86 -11.52 16.85 -16.07
N ALA A 87 -11.96 16.23 -14.98
CA ALA A 87 -12.64 14.94 -15.02
C ALA A 87 -13.92 14.99 -15.87
N VAL A 88 -14.75 16.03 -15.71
CA VAL A 88 -15.97 16.22 -16.50
C VAL A 88 -15.67 16.40 -18.00
N ASP A 89 -14.65 17.18 -18.36
CA ASP A 89 -14.24 17.34 -19.76
C ASP A 89 -13.73 16.02 -20.37
N LEU A 90 -12.92 15.25 -19.64
CA LEU A 90 -12.40 13.96 -20.09
C LEU A 90 -13.51 12.92 -20.26
N LEU A 91 -14.48 12.86 -19.33
CA LEU A 91 -15.68 12.04 -19.46
C LEU A 91 -16.47 12.41 -20.71
N ARG A 92 -16.71 13.71 -20.94
CA ARG A 92 -17.43 14.20 -22.13
C ARG A 92 -16.73 13.83 -23.43
N ARG A 93 -15.39 13.85 -23.44
CA ARG A 93 -14.54 13.44 -24.57
C ARG A 93 -14.37 11.92 -24.67
N LYS A 94 -14.94 11.14 -23.76
CA LYS A 94 -14.86 9.68 -23.72
C LYS A 94 -13.43 9.15 -23.56
N ARG A 95 -12.56 9.94 -22.94
CA ARG A 95 -11.18 9.55 -22.59
C ARG A 95 -11.20 8.83 -21.24
N TRP A 96 -11.67 7.59 -21.24
CA TRP A 96 -12.06 6.88 -20.02
C TRP A 96 -10.93 6.63 -19.02
N SER A 97 -9.76 6.21 -19.50
CA SER A 97 -8.58 6.01 -18.66
C SER A 97 -8.10 7.32 -18.02
N ASP A 98 -8.05 8.40 -18.81
CA ASP A 98 -7.66 9.72 -18.32
C ASP A 98 -8.70 10.31 -17.36
N ALA A 99 -10.00 10.08 -17.62
CA ALA A 99 -11.07 10.47 -16.73
C ALA A 99 -10.98 9.72 -15.39
N ALA A 100 -10.69 8.42 -15.40
CA ALA A 100 -10.46 7.65 -14.18
C ALA A 100 -9.27 8.22 -13.38
N TRP A 101 -8.16 8.53 -14.05
CA TRP A 101 -7.01 9.18 -13.42
C TRP A 101 -7.37 10.54 -12.81
N ALA A 102 -8.07 11.41 -13.55
CA ALA A 102 -8.50 12.71 -13.05
C ALA A 102 -9.48 12.61 -11.87
N LEU A 103 -10.39 11.63 -11.88
CA LEU A 103 -11.27 11.33 -10.74
C LEU A 103 -10.48 10.83 -9.52
N GLY A 104 -9.41 10.08 -9.76
CA GLY A 104 -8.45 9.68 -8.73
C GLY A 104 -7.79 10.90 -8.10
N VAL A 105 -7.21 11.78 -8.91
CA VAL A 105 -6.57 13.00 -8.41
C VAL A 105 -7.56 13.89 -7.65
N LEU A 106 -8.78 14.05 -8.18
CA LEU A 106 -9.86 14.76 -7.49
C LEU A 106 -10.16 14.15 -6.11
N SER A 107 -10.18 12.82 -6.00
CA SER A 107 -10.49 12.14 -4.75
C SER A 107 -9.52 12.49 -3.62
N HIS A 108 -8.25 12.70 -3.96
CA HIS A 108 -7.20 13.05 -3.02
C HIS A 108 -7.45 14.45 -2.43
N TYR A 109 -7.45 15.49 -3.26
CA TYR A 109 -7.70 16.88 -2.82
C TYR A 109 -9.06 17.11 -2.18
N TYR A 110 -10.03 16.23 -2.43
CA TYR A 110 -11.30 16.25 -1.71
C TYR A 110 -11.21 15.60 -0.32
N ALA A 111 -10.44 14.52 -0.19
CA ALA A 111 -10.33 13.74 1.03
C ALA A 111 -9.35 14.32 2.06
N ASP A 112 -8.23 14.91 1.65
CA ASP A 112 -7.20 15.39 2.60
C ASP A 112 -7.79 16.37 3.62
N PRO A 113 -8.57 17.40 3.23
CA PRO A 113 -9.14 18.32 4.22
C PRO A 113 -10.18 17.66 5.14
N ILE A 114 -10.62 16.43 4.85
CA ILE A 114 -11.53 15.64 5.71
C ILE A 114 -10.73 14.84 6.76
N GLN A 115 -9.41 14.84 6.69
CA GLN A 115 -8.52 14.43 7.77
C GLN A 115 -8.27 15.65 8.69
N PRO A 116 -8.37 15.52 10.03
CA PRO A 116 -8.31 16.68 10.92
C PRO A 116 -7.03 17.52 10.81
N PHE A 117 -5.85 16.91 10.79
CA PHE A 117 -4.54 17.57 10.72
C PHE A 117 -4.31 18.36 9.43
N HIS A 118 -5.00 18.06 8.34
CA HIS A 118 -4.97 18.88 7.12
C HIS A 118 -5.80 20.18 7.23
N THR A 119 -6.29 20.55 8.43
CA THR A 119 -7.13 21.73 8.67
C THR A 119 -6.56 22.77 9.64
N GLY A 120 -5.31 22.61 10.04
CA GLY A 120 -4.59 23.53 10.92
C GLY A 120 -3.11 23.19 10.93
N GLN A 121 -2.33 23.92 11.73
CA GLN A 121 -0.92 23.62 11.93
C GLN A 121 -0.50 23.96 13.36
N THR A 122 0.08 23.00 14.06
CA THR A 122 0.72 23.22 15.36
C THR A 122 1.98 22.38 15.51
N GLU A 123 2.88 22.80 16.40
CA GLU A 123 4.09 22.01 16.69
C GLU A 123 3.77 20.69 17.41
N ALA A 124 2.62 20.61 18.10
CA ALA A 124 2.15 19.37 18.71
C ALA A 124 1.68 18.36 17.66
N GLU A 125 0.93 18.82 16.66
CA GLU A 125 0.55 18.02 15.51
C GLU A 125 1.76 17.46 14.77
N GLY A 126 2.77 18.29 14.47
CA GLY A 126 3.97 17.83 13.74
C GLY A 126 4.71 16.67 14.42
N VAL A 127 4.56 16.49 15.73
CA VAL A 127 5.14 15.33 16.44
C VAL A 127 4.39 14.03 16.12
N ILE A 128 3.08 14.10 15.91
CA ILE A 128 2.19 12.93 15.84
C ILE A 128 1.52 12.73 14.48
N HIS A 129 1.63 13.69 13.54
CA HIS A 129 0.91 13.68 12.27
C HIS A 129 1.09 12.34 11.55
N ARG A 130 2.34 11.99 11.23
CA ARG A 130 2.65 10.75 10.52
C ARG A 130 2.25 9.50 11.29
N ALA A 131 2.43 9.50 12.60
CA ALA A 131 2.06 8.38 13.46
C ALA A 131 0.54 8.13 13.41
N VAL A 132 -0.27 9.18 13.49
CA VAL A 132 -1.73 9.10 13.36
C VAL A 132 -2.16 8.58 12.00
N GLU A 133 -1.56 9.05 10.91
CA GLU A 133 -1.88 8.56 9.56
C GLU A 133 -1.58 7.07 9.41
N TRP A 134 -0.43 6.64 9.92
CA TRP A 134 -0.03 5.23 9.92
C TRP A 134 -0.99 4.38 10.77
N SER A 135 -1.36 4.84 11.96
CA SER A 135 -2.40 4.19 12.78
C SER A 135 -3.72 4.03 12.05
N ILE A 136 -4.20 5.08 11.36
CA ILE A 136 -5.43 5.02 10.57
C ILE A 136 -5.31 3.98 9.45
N ALA A 137 -4.19 3.97 8.73
CA ALA A 137 -3.94 3.02 7.66
C ALA A 137 -3.96 1.56 8.19
N LYS A 138 -3.36 1.32 9.35
CA LYS A 138 -3.33 0.00 10.00
C LYS A 138 -4.66 -0.42 10.62
N SER A 139 -5.52 0.52 10.99
CA SER A 139 -6.86 0.22 11.52
C SER A 139 -7.90 -0.08 10.43
N ARG A 140 -7.50 -0.32 9.18
CA ARG A 140 -8.44 -0.50 8.06
C ARG A 140 -9.50 -1.58 8.26
N PRO A 141 -9.18 -2.80 8.72
CA PRO A 141 -10.19 -3.84 8.92
C PRO A 141 -11.29 -3.42 9.93
N GLU A 142 -10.89 -2.71 10.99
CA GLU A 142 -11.82 -2.20 12.00
C GLU A 142 -12.70 -1.08 11.45
N ILE A 143 -12.11 -0.13 10.71
CA ILE A 143 -12.84 0.96 10.05
C ILE A 143 -13.89 0.37 9.09
N ASP A 144 -13.50 -0.61 8.28
CA ASP A 144 -14.41 -1.30 7.35
C ASP A 144 -15.58 -1.97 8.06
N ALA A 145 -15.31 -2.69 9.15
CA ALA A 145 -16.34 -3.37 9.92
C ALA A 145 -17.35 -2.37 10.51
N ARG A 146 -16.85 -1.27 11.10
CA ARG A 146 -17.71 -0.22 11.69
C ARG A 146 -18.53 0.52 10.63
N ILE A 147 -17.96 0.85 9.48
CA ILE A 147 -18.70 1.44 8.36
C ILE A 147 -19.75 0.47 7.82
N ALA A 148 -19.44 -0.82 7.70
CA ALA A 148 -20.41 -1.82 7.26
C ALA A 148 -21.62 -1.95 8.21
N GLU A 149 -21.41 -1.75 9.52
CA GLU A 149 -22.47 -1.76 10.53
C GLU A 149 -23.30 -0.46 10.51
N GLN A 150 -22.64 0.71 10.45
CA GLN A 150 -23.29 2.02 10.59
C GLN A 150 -23.86 2.55 9.28
N GLY A 151 -23.31 2.12 8.14
CA GLY A 151 -23.63 2.64 6.82
C GLY A 151 -22.94 3.97 6.50
N TYR A 152 -23.13 4.42 5.27
CA TYR A 152 -22.64 5.72 4.80
C TYR A 152 -23.64 6.84 5.09
N PRO A 153 -23.20 8.06 5.41
CA PRO A 153 -24.10 9.19 5.65
C PRO A 153 -24.71 9.71 4.33
N ASP A 154 -25.93 10.25 4.42
CA ASP A 154 -26.52 11.01 3.32
C ASP A 154 -25.76 12.31 3.08
N ILE A 155 -25.39 12.58 1.83
CA ILE A 155 -24.65 13.78 1.44
C ILE A 155 -25.58 14.77 0.75
N THR A 156 -25.61 16.00 1.27
CA THR A 156 -26.29 17.11 0.59
C THR A 156 -25.32 17.80 -0.34
N VAL A 157 -25.51 17.67 -1.66
CA VAL A 157 -24.68 18.36 -2.65
C VAL A 157 -25.15 19.80 -2.83
N PRO A 158 -24.31 20.82 -2.59
CA PRO A 158 -24.68 22.21 -2.79
C PRO A 158 -25.08 22.52 -4.24
N ALA A 159 -26.00 23.46 -4.41
CA ALA A 159 -26.39 23.92 -5.74
C ALA A 159 -25.35 24.90 -6.32
N GLY A 160 -25.24 24.95 -7.65
CA GLY A 160 -24.38 25.90 -8.36
C GLY A 160 -23.03 25.34 -8.79
N LEU A 161 -22.22 26.18 -9.43
CA LEU A 161 -20.95 25.81 -10.05
C LEU A 161 -19.80 25.63 -9.04
N GLY A 162 -19.93 26.20 -7.84
CA GLY A 162 -18.91 26.13 -6.78
C GLY A 162 -19.05 24.92 -5.85
N PHE A 163 -19.95 23.98 -6.14
CA PHE A 163 -20.36 22.97 -5.17
C PHE A 163 -19.21 22.09 -4.66
N VAL A 164 -18.23 21.73 -5.50
CA VAL A 164 -17.06 20.94 -5.08
C VAL A 164 -16.24 21.72 -4.05
N SER A 165 -15.97 23.00 -4.35
CA SER A 165 -15.25 23.90 -3.45
C SER A 165 -16.01 24.10 -2.12
N ASP A 166 -17.34 24.04 -2.14
CA ASP A 166 -18.16 24.12 -0.93
C ASP A 166 -18.16 22.80 -0.14
N MET A 167 -18.23 21.65 -0.82
CA MET A 167 -18.13 20.34 -0.18
C MET A 167 -16.76 20.12 0.48
N VAL A 168 -15.65 20.54 -0.16
CA VAL A 168 -14.31 20.51 0.45
C VAL A 168 -14.29 21.33 1.75
N ARG A 169 -14.88 22.53 1.72
CA ARG A 169 -14.95 23.42 2.88
C ARG A 169 -15.81 22.83 4.00
N GLU A 170 -16.95 22.23 3.66
CA GLU A 170 -17.82 21.55 4.63
C GLU A 170 -17.12 20.35 5.27
N GLY A 171 -16.40 19.57 4.47
CA GLY A 171 -15.55 18.49 4.94
C GLY A 171 -14.47 18.97 5.91
N ALA A 172 -13.76 20.03 5.56
CA ALA A 172 -12.74 20.64 6.43
C ALA A 172 -13.33 21.22 7.73
N LEU A 173 -14.50 21.86 7.68
CA LEU A 173 -15.16 22.33 8.89
C LEU A 173 -15.58 21.18 9.81
N ARG A 174 -15.99 20.05 9.24
CA ARG A 174 -16.36 18.84 9.98
C ARG A 174 -15.14 18.21 10.65
N SER A 175 -14.07 17.98 9.91
CA SER A 175 -12.84 17.38 10.41
C SER A 175 -12.11 18.28 11.41
N HIS A 176 -12.10 19.60 11.19
CA HIS A 176 -11.45 20.56 12.10
C HIS A 176 -12.05 20.55 13.52
N ALA A 177 -13.33 20.17 13.67
CA ALA A 177 -13.94 19.99 14.98
C ALA A 177 -13.20 18.92 15.84
N TYR A 178 -12.50 18.00 15.18
CA TYR A 178 -11.70 16.93 15.79
C TYR A 178 -10.19 17.24 15.83
N TYR A 179 -9.72 18.37 15.30
CA TYR A 179 -8.29 18.70 15.24
C TYR A 179 -7.60 18.58 16.62
N ASN A 180 -8.14 19.29 17.63
CA ASN A 180 -7.59 19.21 18.98
C ASN A 180 -7.92 17.88 19.67
N VAL A 181 -9.00 17.19 19.27
CA VAL A 181 -9.31 15.86 19.81
C VAL A 181 -8.18 14.90 19.48
N PHE A 182 -7.67 14.92 18.24
CA PHE A 182 -6.59 14.05 17.84
C PHE A 182 -5.29 14.34 18.61
N ILE A 183 -4.95 15.62 18.83
CA ILE A 183 -3.81 16.02 19.67
C ILE A 183 -3.99 15.58 21.12
N ASP A 184 -5.18 15.81 21.69
CA ASP A 184 -5.48 15.55 23.09
C ASP A 184 -5.62 14.05 23.40
N HIS A 185 -5.88 13.20 22.41
CA HIS A 185 -6.20 11.78 22.62
C HIS A 185 -5.15 10.81 22.05
N TYR A 186 -4.39 11.16 21.02
CA TYR A 186 -3.49 10.19 20.38
C TYR A 186 -2.40 9.69 21.31
N ASP A 187 -2.18 8.37 21.36
CA ASP A 187 -1.08 7.69 22.07
C ASP A 187 0.14 7.46 21.19
N ILE A 188 1.11 8.38 21.26
CA ILE A 188 2.36 8.24 20.52
C ILE A 188 3.20 7.06 21.00
N ASP A 189 3.26 6.80 22.31
CA ASP A 189 4.09 5.72 22.84
C ASP A 189 3.51 4.36 22.41
N ALA A 190 2.19 4.22 22.47
CA ALA A 190 1.50 3.02 22.03
C ALA A 190 1.49 2.90 20.50
N GLY A 191 1.17 3.98 19.77
CA GLY A 191 1.05 3.99 18.31
C GLY A 191 2.37 3.82 17.55
N VAL A 192 3.51 4.15 18.16
CA VAL A 192 4.82 3.81 17.56
C VAL A 192 5.10 2.31 17.68
N ALA A 193 4.66 1.68 18.77
CA ALA A 193 4.88 0.25 19.01
C ALA A 193 3.87 -0.65 18.27
N ASP A 194 2.59 -0.30 18.34
CA ASP A 194 1.46 -0.95 17.67
C ASP A 194 0.50 0.15 17.14
N PRO A 195 0.54 0.50 15.85
CA PRO A 195 -0.13 1.70 15.34
C PRO A 195 -1.61 1.82 15.70
N PRO A 196 -2.45 0.77 15.54
CA PRO A 196 -3.85 0.84 15.95
C PRO A 196 -4.04 1.16 17.44
N SER A 197 -3.12 0.79 18.34
CA SER A 197 -3.23 1.08 19.78
C SER A 197 -3.06 2.56 20.12
N GLY A 198 -2.49 3.35 19.20
CA GLY A 198 -2.40 4.81 19.33
C GLY A 198 -3.75 5.53 19.35
N LEU A 199 -4.79 4.88 18.83
CA LEU A 199 -6.13 5.44 18.67
C LEU A 199 -7.04 4.99 19.82
N ASP A 200 -7.63 5.92 20.57
CA ASP A 200 -8.69 5.57 21.52
C ASP A 200 -10.07 5.47 20.84
N GLU A 201 -11.09 5.04 21.57
CA GLU A 201 -12.45 4.91 21.02
C GLU A 201 -13.02 6.24 20.50
N THR A 202 -12.65 7.37 21.11
CA THR A 202 -13.09 8.70 20.65
C THR A 202 -12.54 9.00 19.26
N MET A 203 -11.24 8.71 19.05
CA MET A 203 -10.59 8.86 17.75
C MET A 203 -11.15 7.87 16.72
N ARG A 204 -11.30 6.58 17.08
CA ARG A 204 -11.85 5.56 16.17
C ARG A 204 -13.24 5.93 15.66
N ALA A 205 -14.12 6.41 16.55
CA ALA A 205 -15.45 6.87 16.17
C ALA A 205 -15.40 8.07 15.21
N ALA A 206 -14.51 9.04 15.45
CA ALA A 206 -14.33 10.19 14.57
C ALA A 206 -13.76 9.78 13.20
N ILE A 207 -12.76 8.90 13.16
CA ILE A 207 -12.14 8.39 11.93
C ILE A 207 -13.17 7.69 11.05
N VAL A 208 -14.01 6.83 11.65
CA VAL A 208 -15.09 6.14 10.94
C VAL A 208 -16.08 7.12 10.32
N ASP A 209 -16.54 8.13 11.08
CA ASP A 209 -17.45 9.17 10.56
C ASP A 209 -16.83 9.95 9.41
N LEU A 210 -15.56 10.36 9.54
CA LEU A 210 -14.86 11.16 8.54
C LEU A 210 -14.57 10.37 7.26
N ILE A 211 -14.11 9.12 7.36
CA ILE A 211 -13.86 8.25 6.20
C ILE A 211 -15.18 7.89 5.49
N ALA A 212 -16.24 7.58 6.24
CA ALA A 212 -17.56 7.34 5.65
C ALA A 212 -18.09 8.59 4.93
N TYR A 213 -17.94 9.77 5.53
CA TYR A 213 -18.33 11.04 4.93
C TYR A 213 -17.51 11.37 3.67
N ALA A 214 -16.20 11.19 3.69
CA ALA A 214 -15.34 11.38 2.54
C ALA A 214 -15.73 10.44 1.38
N THR A 215 -15.95 9.15 1.68
CA THR A 215 -16.31 8.14 0.67
C THR A 215 -17.67 8.45 0.02
N ALA A 216 -18.69 8.75 0.84
CA ALA A 216 -20.02 9.10 0.34
C ALA A 216 -20.02 10.44 -0.42
N GLY A 217 -19.27 11.43 0.06
CA GLY A 217 -19.19 12.74 -0.58
C GLY A 217 -18.48 12.69 -1.92
N LEU A 218 -17.42 11.89 -2.03
CA LEU A 218 -16.76 11.64 -3.31
C LEU A 218 -17.70 10.97 -4.30
N ALA A 219 -18.49 9.98 -3.86
CA ALA A 219 -19.46 9.31 -4.72
C ALA A 219 -20.54 10.28 -5.24
N ALA A 220 -20.99 11.22 -4.41
CA ALA A 220 -21.91 12.27 -4.81
C ALA A 220 -21.28 13.21 -5.86
N ILE A 221 -20.01 13.59 -5.68
CA ILE A 221 -19.24 14.37 -6.65
C ILE A 221 -19.10 13.62 -7.98
N MET A 222 -18.73 12.33 -7.94
CA MET A 222 -18.60 11.47 -9.13
C MET A 222 -19.93 11.32 -9.87
N SER A 223 -21.03 11.09 -9.14
CA SER A 223 -22.38 10.96 -9.71
C SER A 223 -22.77 12.22 -10.47
N ARG A 224 -22.48 13.39 -9.88
CA ARG A 224 -22.72 14.67 -10.55
C ARG A 224 -21.78 14.92 -11.73
N ALA A 225 -20.51 14.55 -11.64
CA ALA A 225 -19.58 14.63 -12.77
C ALA A 225 -20.05 13.82 -13.98
N ILE A 226 -20.55 12.61 -13.73
CA ILE A 226 -21.13 11.71 -14.73
C ILE A 226 -22.38 12.33 -15.36
N GLU A 227 -23.30 12.87 -14.55
CA GLU A 227 -24.51 13.53 -15.03
C GLU A 227 -24.17 14.76 -15.90
N GLU A 228 -23.25 15.62 -15.43
CA GLU A 228 -22.81 16.84 -16.14
C GLU A 228 -22.01 16.55 -17.43
N ALA A 229 -21.33 15.40 -17.49
CA ALA A 229 -20.66 14.95 -18.71
C ALA A 229 -21.65 14.59 -19.82
N ALA A 230 -22.91 14.25 -19.47
CA ALA A 230 -24.01 13.95 -20.39
C ALA A 230 -23.65 12.88 -21.45
N VAL A 231 -22.94 11.84 -21.01
CA VAL A 231 -22.56 10.67 -21.81
C VAL A 231 -23.01 9.39 -21.10
N SER A 232 -23.00 8.27 -21.81
CA SER A 232 -23.26 6.94 -21.22
C SER A 232 -21.98 6.10 -21.18
N PRO A 233 -21.82 5.22 -20.19
CA PRO A 233 -20.65 4.36 -20.10
C PRO A 233 -20.69 3.34 -21.26
N PRO A 234 -19.53 3.00 -21.87
CA PRO A 234 -19.48 1.93 -22.84
C PRO A 234 -19.78 0.59 -22.15
N LYS A 235 -20.35 -0.37 -22.89
CA LYS A 235 -20.46 -1.73 -22.40
C LYS A 235 -19.06 -2.34 -22.29
N VAL A 236 -18.67 -2.70 -21.08
CA VAL A 236 -17.43 -3.40 -20.80
C VAL A 236 -17.73 -4.85 -20.43
N ASN A 237 -16.93 -5.78 -20.96
CA ASN A 237 -16.99 -7.18 -20.55
C ASN A 237 -15.97 -7.38 -19.44
N LEU A 238 -16.42 -7.28 -18.19
CA LEU A 238 -15.60 -7.60 -17.03
C LEU A 238 -15.69 -9.11 -16.80
N THR A 239 -14.64 -9.84 -17.18
CA THR A 239 -14.45 -11.22 -16.73
C THR A 239 -13.29 -11.23 -15.74
N LEU A 240 -13.45 -11.97 -14.64
CA LEU A 240 -12.40 -12.13 -13.63
C LEU A 240 -11.12 -12.70 -14.27
N GLN A 241 -11.29 -13.67 -15.19
CA GLN A 241 -10.21 -14.26 -15.98
C GLN A 241 -9.35 -13.22 -16.71
N GLY A 242 -9.96 -12.27 -17.44
CA GLY A 242 -9.22 -11.26 -18.19
C GLY A 242 -8.53 -10.22 -17.31
N TYR A 243 -8.97 -10.06 -16.05
CA TYR A 243 -8.30 -9.22 -15.06
C TYR A 243 -7.11 -9.95 -14.42
N ILE A 244 -7.24 -11.24 -14.09
CA ILE A 244 -6.17 -12.04 -13.49
C ILE A 244 -4.99 -12.25 -14.45
N GLU A 245 -5.24 -12.33 -15.76
CA GLU A 245 -4.16 -12.36 -16.77
C GLU A 245 -3.29 -11.08 -16.77
N THR A 246 -3.74 -9.99 -16.14
CA THR A 246 -3.01 -8.71 -16.00
C THR A 246 -2.44 -8.47 -14.59
N LEU A 247 -2.58 -9.45 -13.68
CA LEU A 247 -2.21 -9.31 -12.29
C LEU A 247 -0.76 -9.77 -12.02
N ASP A 248 0.14 -8.79 -11.86
CA ASP A 248 1.43 -9.00 -11.16
C ASP A 248 1.21 -8.94 -9.64
N ILE A 249 0.51 -9.94 -9.08
CA ILE A 249 0.17 -10.01 -7.64
C ILE A 249 1.41 -10.05 -6.73
N PRO A 250 2.47 -10.86 -7.01
CA PRO A 250 3.64 -10.95 -6.13
C PRO A 250 4.38 -9.60 -6.00
N LEU A 251 4.66 -8.92 -7.11
CA LEU A 251 5.36 -7.62 -7.19
C LEU A 251 4.71 -6.50 -6.35
N ARG A 252 3.40 -6.57 -6.10
CA ARG A 252 2.64 -5.44 -5.50
C ARG A 252 2.30 -5.62 -4.02
N TRP A 253 2.45 -6.82 -3.49
CA TRP A 253 2.48 -7.03 -2.04
C TRP A 253 3.78 -6.48 -1.43
N ILE A 254 4.87 -6.58 -2.19
CA ILE A 254 6.20 -6.05 -1.89
C ILE A 254 6.13 -4.53 -1.72
N THR A 255 5.51 -3.83 -2.68
CA THR A 255 5.27 -2.38 -2.59
C THR A 255 4.52 -2.00 -1.30
N ALA A 256 3.51 -2.79 -0.91
CA ALA A 256 2.72 -2.52 0.29
C ALA A 256 3.54 -2.66 1.59
N LYS A 257 4.43 -3.65 1.63
CA LYS A 257 5.34 -3.86 2.76
C LYS A 257 6.44 -2.81 2.82
N LEU A 258 7.00 -2.41 1.67
CA LEU A 258 7.98 -1.34 1.60
C LEU A 258 7.39 0.01 2.05
N GLU A 259 6.17 0.33 1.63
CA GLU A 259 5.43 1.51 2.10
C GLU A 259 5.26 1.47 3.63
N ASP A 260 4.84 0.32 4.18
CA ASP A 260 4.67 0.14 5.62
C ASP A 260 5.99 0.26 6.41
N MET A 261 7.06 -0.35 5.91
CA MET A 261 8.39 -0.24 6.51
C MET A 261 8.90 1.19 6.45
N GLY A 262 8.64 1.92 5.35
CA GLY A 262 8.93 3.34 5.22
C GLY A 262 8.22 4.17 6.28
N ASP A 263 6.91 3.95 6.46
CA ASP A 263 6.10 4.62 7.48
C ASP A 263 6.62 4.35 8.89
N ARG A 264 6.89 3.07 9.19
CA ARG A 264 7.44 2.66 10.47
C ARG A 264 8.78 3.34 10.76
N ARG A 265 9.73 3.28 9.82
CA ARG A 265 11.05 3.91 9.96
C ARG A 265 10.92 5.41 10.18
N GLN A 266 10.05 6.08 9.43
CA GLN A 266 9.81 7.52 9.54
C GLN A 266 9.22 7.89 10.92
N VAL A 267 8.21 7.15 11.39
CA VAL A 267 7.58 7.35 12.71
C VAL A 267 8.56 7.07 13.86
N GLU A 268 9.36 6.01 13.76
CA GLU A 268 10.38 5.69 14.76
C GLU A 268 11.48 6.77 14.85
N LYS A 269 11.92 7.33 13.72
CA LYS A 269 12.87 8.46 13.68
C LYS A 269 12.30 9.69 14.37
N MET A 270 11.05 10.05 14.04
CA MET A 270 10.33 11.16 14.69
C MET A 270 10.18 10.94 16.20
N TYR A 271 9.80 9.74 16.61
CA TYR A 271 9.61 9.42 18.02
C TYR A 271 10.92 9.49 18.82
N LYS A 272 12.04 9.00 18.26
CA LYS A 272 13.36 9.12 18.90
C LYS A 272 13.78 10.58 19.06
N GLU A 273 13.58 11.43 18.05
CA GLU A 273 13.85 12.87 18.15
C GLU A 273 12.97 13.52 19.23
N TYR A 274 11.68 13.17 19.26
CA TYR A 274 10.74 13.66 20.26
C TYR A 274 11.14 13.25 21.68
N GLN A 275 11.50 11.99 21.92
CA GLN A 275 11.95 11.52 23.22
C GLN A 275 13.22 12.24 23.69
N LYS A 276 14.13 12.58 22.76
CA LYS A 276 15.40 13.24 23.07
C LYS A 276 15.24 14.74 23.32
N THR A 277 14.43 15.42 22.51
CA THR A 277 14.39 16.89 22.45
C THR A 277 13.08 17.50 22.95
N GLY A 278 12.02 16.69 23.08
CA GLY A 278 10.66 17.15 23.35
C GLY A 278 9.95 17.75 22.13
N LYS A 279 10.54 17.65 20.94
CA LYS A 279 10.01 18.21 19.68
C LYS A 279 10.49 17.41 18.47
N VAL A 280 9.85 17.60 17.32
CA VAL A 280 10.28 17.00 16.04
C VAL A 280 10.48 18.12 15.03
N ILE A 281 11.68 18.24 14.49
CA ILE A 281 12.06 19.25 13.48
C ILE A 281 12.90 18.59 12.38
N ARG A 282 13.97 17.88 12.75
CA ARG A 282 14.95 17.35 11.79
C ARG A 282 14.37 16.17 11.01
N THR A 283 13.67 15.29 11.71
CA THR A 283 13.10 14.07 11.15
C THR A 283 11.68 14.25 10.61
N LEU A 284 11.13 15.48 10.61
CA LEU A 284 9.85 15.73 9.94
C LEU A 284 9.91 15.31 8.46
N PRO A 285 8.86 14.68 7.94
CA PRO A 285 8.66 14.44 6.51
C PRO A 285 8.76 15.73 5.66
N GLU A 286 9.03 15.58 4.36
CA GLU A 286 9.24 16.71 3.42
C GLU A 286 8.02 17.63 3.31
N ASP A 287 6.84 17.02 3.20
CA ASP A 287 5.53 17.66 3.18
C ASP A 287 5.27 18.45 4.47
N ASP A 288 5.43 17.83 5.64
CA ASP A 288 5.26 18.47 6.93
C ASP A 288 6.21 19.66 7.11
N LYS A 289 7.48 19.53 6.69
CA LYS A 289 8.46 20.63 6.71
C LYS A 289 8.00 21.80 5.85
N LEU A 290 7.55 21.52 4.63
CA LEU A 290 7.12 22.55 3.68
C LEU A 290 5.89 23.31 4.21
N ILE A 291 4.88 22.59 4.69
CA ILE A 291 3.66 23.20 5.25
C ILE A 291 3.99 24.02 6.48
N ARG A 292 4.80 23.47 7.39
CA ARG A 292 5.25 24.16 8.60
C ARG A 292 5.97 25.48 8.28
N GLU A 293 6.88 25.48 7.31
CA GLU A 293 7.58 26.69 6.87
C GLU A 293 6.63 27.72 6.24
N GLN A 294 5.78 27.29 5.31
CA GLN A 294 4.85 28.20 4.64
C GLN A 294 3.84 28.79 5.62
N HIS A 295 3.33 28.00 6.58
CA HIS A 295 2.46 28.47 7.65
C HIS A 295 3.15 29.51 8.54
N ALA A 296 4.40 29.23 8.95
CA ALA A 296 5.21 30.16 9.73
C ALA A 296 5.35 31.52 9.04
N LYS A 297 5.64 31.49 7.74
CA LYS A 297 5.87 32.68 6.91
C LYS A 297 4.59 33.45 6.60
N GLU A 298 3.56 32.76 6.10
CA GLU A 298 2.38 33.40 5.52
C GLU A 298 1.29 33.71 6.56
N VAL A 299 1.09 32.81 7.52
CA VAL A 299 0.01 32.91 8.53
C VAL A 299 0.54 33.53 9.81
N ARG A 300 1.56 32.92 10.41
CA ARG A 300 2.08 33.35 11.72
C ARG A 300 3.01 34.57 11.64
N ARG A 301 3.67 34.76 10.49
CA ARG A 301 4.66 35.82 10.22
C ARG A 301 5.81 35.82 11.22
N ILE A 302 6.33 34.65 11.52
CA ILE A 302 7.49 34.42 12.38
C ILE A 302 8.58 33.69 11.62
N SER A 303 9.83 33.80 12.10
CA SER A 303 10.94 33.03 11.54
C SER A 303 10.88 31.56 11.95
N LEU A 304 11.49 30.67 11.14
CA LEU A 304 11.68 29.27 11.54
C LEU A 304 12.49 29.14 12.83
N LYS A 305 13.44 30.04 13.09
CA LYS A 305 14.21 30.08 14.34
C LYS A 305 13.31 30.31 15.55
N GLU A 306 12.41 31.28 15.47
CA GLU A 306 11.42 31.55 16.51
C GLU A 306 10.48 30.36 16.68
N LEU A 307 9.95 29.80 15.57
CA LEU A 307 9.06 28.64 15.61
C LEU A 307 9.76 27.40 16.22
N ASN A 308 11.01 27.12 15.85
CA ASN A 308 11.81 26.01 16.38
C ASN A 308 11.97 26.12 17.91
N ALA A 309 12.12 27.34 18.44
CA ALA A 309 12.25 27.58 19.87
C ALA A 309 10.92 27.48 20.66
N GLU A 310 9.76 27.43 19.99
CA GLU A 310 8.48 27.31 20.68
C GLU A 310 8.28 25.92 21.29
N PRO A 311 7.81 25.83 22.55
CA PRO A 311 7.48 24.54 23.15
C PRO A 311 6.22 23.97 22.48
N ILE A 312 6.15 22.63 22.40
CA ILE A 312 4.93 21.96 21.95
C ILE A 312 3.85 21.99 23.03
N ALA A 313 2.59 21.90 22.62
CA ALA A 313 1.50 21.62 23.55
C ALA A 313 1.55 20.16 24.02
N PRO A 314 1.06 19.84 25.23
CA PRO A 314 1.03 18.46 25.71
C PRO A 314 0.17 17.55 24.83
N LEU A 315 0.66 16.34 24.56
CA LEU A 315 -0.03 15.32 23.77
C LEU A 315 -0.82 14.37 24.68
N GLY A 316 -1.93 13.82 24.19
CA GLY A 316 -2.60 12.70 24.85
C GLY A 316 -3.21 12.99 26.23
N THR A 317 -3.48 14.25 26.55
CA THR A 317 -3.91 14.66 27.90
C THR A 317 -5.31 14.18 28.32
N LYS A 318 -6.15 13.73 27.37
CA LYS A 318 -7.56 13.37 27.60
C LYS A 318 -7.89 11.90 27.31
N ARG A 319 -6.87 11.05 27.18
CA ARG A 319 -7.06 9.60 27.04
C ARG A 319 -7.83 9.05 28.24
N ASP A 320 -8.88 8.28 27.99
CA ASP A 320 -9.39 7.36 28.99
C ASP A 320 -8.42 6.17 29.05
N PRO A 321 -7.87 5.79 30.22
CA PRO A 321 -6.95 4.67 30.31
C PRO A 321 -7.72 3.36 30.06
N GLU A 322 -7.64 2.82 28.85
CA GLU A 322 -7.97 1.41 28.64
C GLU A 322 -6.92 0.57 29.35
N PHE A 323 -7.34 -0.12 30.41
CA PHE A 323 -6.55 -1.18 31.01
C PHE A 323 -6.50 -2.35 30.03
N VAL A 324 -5.51 -2.34 29.16
CA VAL A 324 -5.07 -3.56 28.49
C VAL A 324 -4.55 -4.49 29.59
N GLN A 325 -5.21 -5.64 29.78
CA GLN A 325 -4.64 -6.67 30.65
C GLN A 325 -3.30 -7.09 30.05
N SER A 326 -2.22 -6.77 30.77
CA SER A 326 -0.86 -7.15 30.41
C SER A 326 -0.65 -8.64 30.66
N GLU A 327 -1.25 -9.48 29.84
CA GLU A 327 -0.84 -10.87 29.65
C GLU A 327 -0.77 -11.04 28.12
N ASP A 328 0.46 -11.19 27.57
CA ASP A 328 0.83 -11.57 26.18
C ASP A 328 1.59 -10.58 25.27
N TYR A 329 2.28 -9.55 25.78
CA TYR A 329 3.28 -8.82 24.95
C TYR A 329 4.57 -8.47 25.69
N ALA A 330 5.15 -9.46 26.37
CA ALA A 330 6.48 -9.33 26.94
C ALA A 330 7.30 -10.59 26.64
N GLU A 331 7.87 -10.64 25.43
CA GLU A 331 9.13 -11.34 25.09
C GLU A 331 9.29 -11.31 23.55
N ASP A 332 9.89 -10.23 23.03
CA ASP A 332 10.85 -10.24 21.90
C ASP A 332 11.00 -8.83 21.32
N LEU A 333 11.87 -8.04 21.95
CA LEU A 333 12.55 -6.94 21.27
C LEU A 333 13.92 -7.49 20.85
N PRO A 334 14.17 -7.82 19.57
CA PRO A 334 15.53 -7.85 19.08
C PRO A 334 16.05 -6.41 19.10
N GLY A 335 17.09 -6.17 19.89
CA GLY A 335 17.84 -4.92 19.83
C GLY A 335 18.58 -4.88 18.50
N GLU A 336 17.96 -4.29 17.49
CA GLU A 336 18.62 -4.00 16.22
C GLU A 336 19.36 -2.66 16.30
N THR A 337 20.64 -2.74 15.99
CA THR A 337 21.55 -1.60 15.82
C THR A 337 21.22 -0.87 14.53
N LEU A 338 21.17 0.46 14.62
CA LEU A 338 21.02 1.36 13.48
C LEU A 338 22.20 1.21 12.51
N ASP A 339 21.98 1.56 11.24
CA ASP A 339 23.06 1.72 10.29
C ASP A 339 23.96 2.92 10.68
N ALA A 340 25.17 2.96 10.12
CA ALA A 340 26.18 3.95 10.49
C ALA A 340 25.79 5.39 10.07
N GLU A 341 24.91 5.56 9.09
CA GLU A 341 24.39 6.87 8.68
C GLU A 341 23.37 7.41 9.71
N ASP A 342 22.54 6.54 10.28
CA ASP A 342 21.59 6.89 11.34
C ASP A 342 22.25 7.10 12.71
N GLU A 343 23.36 6.41 13.01
CA GLU A 343 24.23 6.75 14.16
C GLU A 343 24.89 8.11 13.97
N GLU A 344 25.33 8.48 12.76
CA GLU A 344 25.94 9.79 12.47
C GLU A 344 24.93 10.94 12.58
N ILE A 345 23.66 10.72 12.19
CA ILE A 345 22.55 11.67 12.43
C ILE A 345 22.26 11.84 13.93
N LEU A 346 22.37 10.77 14.72
CA LEU A 346 22.13 10.78 16.17
C LEU A 346 23.33 11.31 16.98
N GLU A 347 24.57 11.08 16.53
CA GLU A 347 25.82 11.63 17.08
C GLU A 347 25.96 13.12 16.75
N ALA A 348 25.49 13.58 15.60
CA ALA A 348 25.36 15.02 15.28
C ALA A 348 24.38 15.78 16.19
N ILE A 349 23.64 15.08 17.06
CA ILE A 349 22.80 15.70 18.11
C ILE A 349 23.62 15.92 19.41
N GLU A 350 24.81 15.34 19.56
CA GLU A 350 25.71 15.63 20.69
C GLU A 350 26.65 16.81 20.44
N ASP A 351 26.91 17.19 19.18
CA ASP A 351 27.97 18.16 18.86
C ASP A 351 27.54 19.53 18.29
N GLU A 352 26.25 19.84 18.12
CA GLU A 352 25.84 21.15 17.59
C GLU A 352 24.76 21.87 18.41
N ASP A 353 25.22 22.59 19.43
CA ASP A 353 24.52 23.75 19.99
C ASP A 353 25.03 25.09 19.37
N GLU A 354 25.89 25.08 18.32
CA GLU A 354 26.45 26.32 17.76
C GLU A 354 26.55 26.50 16.22
N ASP A 355 26.34 25.51 15.32
CA ASP A 355 26.72 25.69 13.89
C ASP A 355 25.62 25.40 12.83
N ILE A 356 24.41 25.95 12.96
CA ILE A 356 23.47 26.08 11.81
C ILE A 356 23.02 27.53 11.66
N VAL A 357 23.86 28.38 11.05
CA VAL A 357 23.51 29.80 10.80
C VAL A 357 23.96 30.36 9.44
N GLU A 358 24.63 29.63 8.53
CA GLU A 358 25.20 30.30 7.33
C GLU A 358 24.61 29.97 5.95
N GLU A 359 23.74 28.98 5.76
CA GLU A 359 23.25 28.67 4.39
C GLU A 359 21.85 29.19 4.03
N ALA A 360 21.07 29.74 4.97
CA ALA A 360 19.68 30.17 4.68
C ALA A 360 19.52 31.65 4.27
N ASP A 361 20.57 32.48 4.33
CA ASP A 361 20.49 33.93 4.09
C ASP A 361 20.98 34.36 2.69
N ALA A 362 21.35 33.43 1.80
CA ALA A 362 21.98 33.78 0.52
C ALA A 362 21.03 33.96 -0.68
N ASP A 363 19.80 33.44 -0.65
CA ASP A 363 18.92 33.40 -1.85
C ASP A 363 17.76 34.42 -1.84
N ALA A 364 17.80 35.44 -0.97
CA ALA A 364 16.70 36.40 -0.84
C ALA A 364 16.84 37.69 -1.69
N GLU A 365 17.91 37.89 -2.48
CA GLU A 365 18.12 39.15 -3.22
C GLU A 365 18.60 38.89 -4.66
N ALA A 366 17.68 38.54 -5.58
CA ALA A 366 17.83 38.82 -7.01
C ALA A 366 16.48 38.79 -7.76
N ASP A 367 15.90 39.99 -7.87
CA ASP A 367 15.18 40.55 -9.02
C ASP A 367 13.96 39.85 -9.64
N MET A 368 12.83 40.52 -9.41
CA MET A 368 11.74 40.70 -10.37
C MET A 368 12.24 41.45 -11.64
N GLU A 369 11.81 40.99 -12.82
CA GLU A 369 11.20 41.82 -13.89
C GLU A 369 10.87 40.94 -15.12
N ASP A 370 9.62 41.04 -15.60
CA ASP A 370 9.07 40.94 -16.98
C ASP A 370 9.56 39.79 -17.93
N GLU A 371 8.77 39.16 -18.80
CA GLU A 371 7.74 39.67 -19.69
C GLU A 371 7.02 38.48 -20.38
N TYR A 372 5.80 38.75 -20.80
CA TYR A 372 4.92 37.97 -21.67
C TYR A 372 5.45 37.90 -23.11
N GLU A 373 5.35 36.74 -23.78
CA GLU A 373 4.69 36.61 -25.10
C GLU A 373 4.71 35.17 -25.63
N THR A 374 3.57 34.79 -26.19
CA THR A 374 3.26 33.60 -26.98
C THR A 374 4.02 33.57 -28.31
N GLU A 375 4.45 32.40 -28.78
CA GLU A 375 4.30 32.01 -30.20
C GLU A 375 4.11 30.50 -30.37
N LEU A 376 3.06 30.17 -31.13
CA LEU A 376 2.84 28.90 -31.83
C LEU A 376 3.76 28.86 -33.05
N ASP A 377 4.47 27.76 -33.28
CA ASP A 377 4.69 27.28 -34.65
C ASP A 377 4.82 25.76 -34.70
N ALA A 378 4.32 25.21 -35.80
CA ALA A 378 4.17 23.80 -36.11
C ALA A 378 5.00 23.44 -37.36
N SER A 379 5.76 22.35 -37.29
CA SER A 379 6.22 21.51 -38.42
C SER A 379 6.96 20.31 -37.81
N ASP A 380 6.44 19.08 -37.84
CA ASP A 380 6.36 18.09 -38.95
C ASP A 380 7.70 17.34 -39.21
N GLU A 381 7.55 16.05 -39.53
CA GLU A 381 8.54 14.97 -39.76
C GLU A 381 9.00 14.23 -38.48
N GLY A 382 8.79 12.93 -38.22
CA GLY A 382 8.32 11.80 -39.03
C GLY A 382 9.40 10.72 -39.12
N ASP A 383 9.40 9.71 -38.24
CA ASP A 383 10.21 8.46 -38.34
C ASP A 383 9.50 7.38 -37.47
N VAL A 384 8.68 6.48 -38.04
CA VAL A 384 8.98 5.16 -38.63
C VAL A 384 9.60 4.16 -37.65
N TYR A 385 8.75 3.22 -37.22
CA TYR A 385 9.09 1.97 -36.56
C TYR A 385 9.62 0.99 -37.62
N GLU A 386 10.78 0.37 -37.37
CA GLU A 386 11.21 -0.84 -38.09
C GLU A 386 11.24 -2.03 -37.13
N GLU A 387 10.53 -3.07 -37.54
CA GLU A 387 10.55 -4.44 -37.04
C GLU A 387 11.90 -5.10 -37.32
N GLU A 388 12.40 -5.92 -36.40
CA GLU A 388 13.28 -7.04 -36.77
C GLU A 388 12.73 -8.34 -36.16
N GLU A 389 12.25 -9.19 -37.06
CA GLU A 389 11.98 -10.62 -36.86
C GLU A 389 13.26 -11.45 -37.00
N ASP A 390 13.20 -12.63 -36.38
CA ASP A 390 13.93 -13.87 -36.63
C ASP A 390 15.39 -14.01 -36.13
N LEU A 391 15.61 -15.04 -35.31
CA LEU A 391 16.08 -16.33 -35.85
C LEU A 391 16.02 -17.44 -34.77
N GLU A 392 15.38 -18.54 -35.16
CA GLU A 392 15.39 -19.86 -34.54
C GLU A 392 16.81 -20.42 -34.49
N ASP A 393 17.19 -21.08 -33.39
CA ASP A 393 18.23 -22.11 -33.41
C ASP A 393 17.82 -23.29 -32.52
N GLU A 394 17.44 -24.35 -33.22
CA GLU A 394 17.34 -25.74 -32.79
C GLU A 394 18.69 -26.24 -32.27
N PHE A 395 18.72 -27.02 -31.19
CA PHE A 395 19.79 -28.01 -31.04
C PHE A 395 19.29 -29.33 -30.46
N GLU A 396 19.62 -30.36 -31.21
CA GLU A 396 19.23 -31.76 -31.10
C GLU A 396 19.81 -32.48 -29.88
N ALA A 397 19.14 -33.58 -29.56
CA ALA A 397 19.49 -34.59 -28.59
C ALA A 397 20.76 -35.38 -28.99
N ASP A 398 21.61 -35.66 -28.02
CA ASP A 398 22.56 -36.77 -28.10
C ASP A 398 22.16 -37.85 -27.09
N ALA A 399 21.76 -38.99 -27.64
CA ALA A 399 21.61 -40.26 -26.96
C ALA A 399 22.92 -41.04 -27.10
N GLU A 400 23.46 -41.52 -25.98
CA GLU A 400 24.43 -42.60 -25.98
C GLU A 400 23.89 -43.80 -25.20
N ASP A 401 24.18 -44.94 -25.80
CA ASP A 401 23.59 -46.27 -25.71
C ASP A 401 24.36 -47.14 -24.71
N GLU A 402 23.66 -47.81 -23.79
CA GLU A 402 24.17 -49.00 -23.09
C GLU A 402 23.09 -50.10 -23.04
N THR A 403 23.04 -50.87 -24.13
CA THR A 403 22.94 -52.35 -24.24
C THR A 403 22.05 -53.16 -23.28
N GLU A 404 21.18 -53.94 -23.91
CA GLU A 404 20.23 -54.95 -23.40
C GLU A 404 20.86 -56.21 -22.77
N GLU A 405 20.21 -56.79 -21.76
CA GLU A 405 20.13 -58.25 -21.56
C GLU A 405 18.69 -58.68 -21.20
N GLU A 406 18.22 -59.73 -21.88
CA GLU A 406 16.85 -60.27 -21.92
C GLU A 406 16.37 -60.99 -20.63
N GLY A 407 15.06 -60.93 -20.37
CA GLY A 407 14.34 -61.85 -19.48
C GLY A 407 12.80 -61.75 -19.60
N ASP A 408 12.16 -62.86 -20.00
CA ASP A 408 10.74 -63.12 -20.31
C ASP A 408 9.69 -62.67 -19.23
N PRO A 409 8.37 -62.54 -19.56
CA PRO A 409 7.41 -61.68 -18.85
C PRO A 409 6.70 -62.35 -17.65
N ALA A 410 6.35 -61.54 -16.66
CA ALA A 410 5.56 -61.92 -15.48
C ALA A 410 4.38 -60.94 -15.25
N PRO A 411 3.29 -61.39 -14.59
CA PRO A 411 1.90 -60.96 -14.79
C PRO A 411 1.53 -59.61 -14.14
N PRO A 412 0.36 -59.01 -14.44
CA PRO A 412 0.02 -57.67 -13.95
C PRO A 412 -0.07 -57.67 -12.42
N ALA A 413 0.79 -56.86 -11.79
CA ALA A 413 0.77 -56.63 -10.35
C ALA A 413 -0.29 -55.59 -10.00
N ILE A 414 -1.40 -56.12 -9.46
CA ILE A 414 -2.26 -55.59 -8.39
C ILE A 414 -1.87 -54.18 -7.90
N ILE A 415 -2.79 -53.22 -8.07
CA ILE A 415 -2.79 -51.91 -7.41
C ILE A 415 -2.64 -52.12 -5.90
N ALA A 416 -1.50 -51.72 -5.35
CA ALA A 416 -1.31 -51.60 -3.91
C ALA A 416 -2.03 -50.31 -3.44
N PRO A 417 -2.72 -50.33 -2.29
CA PRO A 417 -3.32 -49.13 -1.73
C PRO A 417 -2.25 -48.11 -1.35
N ALA A 418 -2.62 -46.82 -1.41
CA ALA A 418 -1.81 -45.66 -1.09
C ALA A 418 -0.79 -45.93 0.02
N ALA A 419 0.49 -45.84 -0.33
CA ALA A 419 1.57 -45.96 0.65
C ALA A 419 1.44 -44.83 1.67
N ALA A 420 1.52 -45.19 2.95
CA ALA A 420 1.44 -44.28 4.09
C ALA A 420 2.32 -43.02 3.88
N ARG A 421 1.68 -41.85 3.98
CA ARG A 421 2.29 -40.51 3.95
C ARG A 421 3.46 -40.46 4.94
N ARG A 422 4.70 -40.47 4.44
CA ARG A 422 5.87 -40.18 5.26
C ARG A 422 5.93 -38.66 5.43
N HIS A 423 5.57 -38.16 6.60
CA HIS A 423 5.82 -36.76 6.95
C HIS A 423 7.33 -36.48 6.81
N ARG A 424 7.70 -35.61 5.86
CA ARG A 424 9.03 -34.98 5.86
C ARG A 424 9.12 -34.13 7.13
N ALA A 425 10.33 -34.00 7.68
CA ALA A 425 10.57 -33.09 8.79
C ALA A 425 10.13 -31.66 8.37
N SER A 426 9.48 -30.94 9.28
CA SER A 426 9.08 -29.55 9.09
C SER A 426 10.29 -28.67 8.86
N LEU A 427 10.15 -27.65 8.01
CA LEU A 427 11.18 -26.63 7.80
C LEU A 427 11.41 -25.88 9.12
N THR A 428 12.66 -25.60 9.47
CA THR A 428 13.01 -24.79 10.64
C THR A 428 13.98 -23.68 10.24
N PHE A 429 14.22 -22.69 11.13
CA PHE A 429 15.21 -21.63 10.89
C PHE A 429 16.62 -22.20 10.61
N ASP A 430 17.00 -23.28 11.29
CA ASP A 430 18.29 -23.94 11.11
C ASP A 430 18.37 -24.82 9.85
N SER A 431 17.27 -25.01 9.12
CA SER A 431 17.29 -25.78 7.87
C SER A 431 18.22 -25.10 6.85
N PRO A 432 18.96 -25.86 6.04
CA PRO A 432 19.71 -25.31 4.91
C PRO A 432 18.79 -24.57 3.94
N VAL A 433 19.24 -23.44 3.37
CA VAL A 433 18.41 -22.61 2.47
C VAL A 433 17.92 -23.36 1.23
N VAL A 434 18.61 -24.43 0.80
CA VAL A 434 18.19 -25.30 -0.31
C VAL A 434 16.93 -26.13 0.01
N GLU A 435 16.53 -26.21 1.28
CA GLU A 435 15.29 -26.86 1.69
C GLU A 435 14.07 -25.93 1.60
N ALA A 436 14.29 -24.61 1.46
CA ALA A 436 13.21 -23.66 1.26
C ALA A 436 12.55 -23.85 -0.13
N PRO A 437 11.23 -23.56 -0.24
CA PRO A 437 10.53 -23.70 -1.50
C PRO A 437 11.13 -22.87 -2.63
N SER A 438 11.06 -23.41 -3.84
CA SER A 438 11.56 -22.76 -5.07
C SER A 438 13.07 -22.49 -5.13
N ILE A 439 13.85 -22.89 -4.12
CA ILE A 439 15.30 -22.72 -4.09
C ILE A 439 15.99 -24.05 -4.43
N GLY A 440 16.54 -24.13 -5.64
CA GLY A 440 17.36 -25.28 -6.06
C GLY A 440 18.83 -25.16 -5.64
N PRO A 441 19.63 -26.25 -5.77
CA PRO A 441 21.05 -26.24 -5.38
C PRO A 441 21.90 -25.14 -6.03
N LYS A 442 21.55 -24.72 -7.26
CA LYS A 442 22.23 -23.62 -7.95
C LYS A 442 21.92 -22.27 -7.30
N THR A 443 20.65 -22.00 -7.02
CA THR A 443 20.18 -20.79 -6.34
C THR A 443 20.75 -20.70 -4.93
N ALA A 444 20.72 -21.80 -4.17
CA ALA A 444 21.33 -21.89 -2.85
C ALA A 444 22.84 -21.57 -2.87
N ALA A 445 23.57 -22.01 -3.90
CA ALA A 445 24.98 -21.66 -4.05
C ALA A 445 25.22 -20.18 -4.39
N HIS A 446 24.25 -19.47 -4.96
CA HIS A 446 24.32 -18.02 -5.13
C HIS A 446 24.01 -17.30 -3.82
N LEU A 447 22.95 -17.70 -3.12
CA LEU A 447 22.57 -17.19 -1.79
C LEU A 447 23.70 -17.33 -0.77
N ALA A 448 24.36 -18.48 -0.72
CA ALA A 448 25.49 -18.72 0.18
C ALA A 448 26.68 -17.76 -0.06
N ARG A 449 26.88 -17.27 -1.30
CA ARG A 449 27.93 -16.27 -1.58
C ARG A 449 27.59 -14.88 -1.01
N ALA A 450 26.31 -14.61 -0.79
CA ALA A 450 25.81 -13.41 -0.15
C ALA A 450 25.60 -13.61 1.38
N GLY A 451 26.08 -14.72 1.95
CA GLY A 451 25.96 -15.01 3.39
C GLY A 451 24.64 -15.64 3.81
N ILE A 452 23.77 -16.02 2.86
CA ILE A 452 22.47 -16.66 3.14
C ILE A 452 22.63 -18.17 3.01
N GLU A 453 22.88 -18.86 4.12
CA GLU A 453 23.15 -20.32 4.14
C GLU A 453 21.98 -21.13 4.71
N THR A 454 21.19 -20.54 5.61
CA THR A 454 20.05 -21.16 6.28
C THR A 454 18.72 -20.51 5.89
N VAL A 455 17.62 -21.19 6.21
CA VAL A 455 16.27 -20.62 6.09
C VAL A 455 16.12 -19.40 6.98
N GLY A 456 16.73 -19.41 8.18
CA GLY A 456 16.75 -18.25 9.06
C GLY A 456 17.41 -17.04 8.41
N ASP A 457 18.58 -17.23 7.79
CA ASP A 457 19.28 -16.15 7.06
C ASP A 457 18.42 -15.61 5.91
N LEU A 458 17.72 -16.51 5.19
CA LEU A 458 16.81 -16.11 4.12
C LEU A 458 15.65 -15.27 4.66
N LEU A 459 15.07 -15.64 5.80
CA LEU A 459 13.92 -14.96 6.37
C LEU A 459 14.23 -13.57 6.94
N ILE A 460 15.48 -13.36 7.41
CA ILE A 460 15.89 -12.08 8.00
C ILE A 460 16.60 -11.15 7.02
N CYS A 461 17.05 -11.65 5.86
CA CYS A 461 17.79 -10.82 4.92
C CYS A 461 16.89 -9.74 4.31
N ASP A 462 17.49 -8.58 4.07
CA ASP A 462 16.88 -7.53 3.26
C ASP A 462 16.90 -7.98 1.79
N PRO A 463 15.73 -8.07 1.12
CA PRO A 463 15.66 -8.58 -0.26
C PRO A 463 16.36 -7.69 -1.29
N ASP A 464 16.39 -6.37 -1.09
CA ASP A 464 17.04 -5.41 -1.98
C ASP A 464 18.57 -5.56 -1.89
N GLU A 465 19.11 -5.54 -0.67
CA GLU A 465 20.54 -5.76 -0.42
C GLU A 465 20.98 -7.15 -0.87
N ALA A 466 20.17 -8.18 -0.61
CA ALA A 466 20.47 -9.54 -1.02
C ALA A 466 20.48 -9.69 -2.54
N ALA A 467 19.49 -9.13 -3.25
CA ALA A 467 19.46 -9.17 -4.72
C ALA A 467 20.65 -8.44 -5.33
N GLU A 468 21.01 -7.26 -4.81
CA GLU A 468 22.18 -6.50 -5.23
C GLU A 468 23.48 -7.28 -4.99
N ALA A 469 23.67 -7.82 -3.78
CA ALA A 469 24.85 -8.58 -3.41
C ALA A 469 25.00 -9.88 -4.21
N ILE A 470 23.88 -10.54 -4.55
CA ILE A 470 23.86 -11.77 -5.36
C ILE A 470 24.19 -11.47 -6.82
N GLY A 471 23.71 -10.34 -7.37
CA GLY A 471 24.06 -9.84 -8.70
C GLY A 471 23.66 -10.77 -9.86
N VAL A 472 22.62 -11.59 -9.68
CA VAL A 472 22.13 -12.56 -10.68
C VAL A 472 20.78 -12.09 -11.22
N ARG A 473 20.69 -11.86 -12.54
CA ARG A 473 19.50 -11.29 -13.21
C ARG A 473 18.15 -11.93 -12.86
N HIS A 474 18.11 -13.23 -12.57
CA HIS A 474 16.86 -13.96 -12.30
C HIS A 474 16.59 -14.17 -10.79
N ILE A 475 17.51 -13.73 -9.93
CA ILE A 475 17.32 -13.68 -8.48
C ILE A 475 17.00 -12.22 -8.18
N THR A 476 15.74 -11.86 -8.39
CA THR A 476 15.22 -10.52 -8.13
C THR A 476 14.79 -10.40 -6.67
N VAL A 477 14.58 -9.16 -6.22
CA VAL A 477 13.92 -8.83 -4.94
C VAL A 477 12.64 -9.66 -4.79
N ASP A 478 11.79 -9.66 -5.82
CA ASP A 478 10.54 -10.43 -5.84
C ASP A 478 10.73 -11.95 -5.63
N ALA A 479 11.81 -12.50 -6.19
CA ALA A 479 12.09 -13.93 -6.05
C ALA A 479 12.47 -14.28 -4.61
N ILE A 480 13.28 -13.45 -3.96
CA ILE A 480 13.72 -13.62 -2.57
C ILE A 480 12.53 -13.53 -1.62
N GLU A 481 11.68 -12.52 -1.78
CA GLU A 481 10.47 -12.35 -0.95
C GLU A 481 9.46 -13.47 -1.14
N THR A 482 9.29 -13.94 -2.38
CA THR A 482 8.48 -15.13 -2.65
C THR A 482 9.01 -16.35 -1.90
N TRP A 483 10.34 -16.55 -1.84
CA TRP A 483 10.93 -17.64 -1.08
C TRP A 483 10.76 -17.45 0.43
N GLN A 484 10.86 -16.21 0.93
CA GLN A 484 10.59 -15.89 2.33
C GLN A 484 9.15 -16.24 2.70
N MET A 485 8.15 -15.80 1.93
CA MET A 485 6.73 -16.13 2.17
C MET A 485 6.49 -17.65 2.18
N GLN A 486 7.03 -18.36 1.19
CA GLN A 486 6.85 -19.80 1.10
C GLN A 486 7.53 -20.54 2.26
N ALA A 487 8.71 -20.09 2.69
CA ALA A 487 9.42 -20.64 3.83
C ALA A 487 8.68 -20.34 5.15
N THR A 488 8.23 -19.10 5.37
CA THR A 488 7.42 -18.71 6.53
C THR A 488 6.16 -19.55 6.63
N LEU A 489 5.40 -19.68 5.55
CA LEU A 489 4.16 -20.45 5.56
C LEU A 489 4.41 -21.94 5.89
N MET A 490 5.52 -22.52 5.44
CA MET A 490 5.90 -23.90 5.80
C MET A 490 6.35 -24.05 7.26
N ILE A 491 6.86 -22.99 7.88
CA ILE A 491 7.22 -22.96 9.30
C ILE A 491 5.96 -22.80 10.16
N GLU A 492 5.06 -21.89 9.77
CA GLU A 492 3.81 -21.60 10.48
C GLU A 492 2.75 -22.70 10.32
N VAL A 493 2.82 -23.49 9.24
CA VAL A 493 1.90 -24.62 8.97
C VAL A 493 2.71 -25.91 8.82
N PRO A 494 3.15 -26.53 9.94
CA PRO A 494 3.94 -27.74 9.92
C PRO A 494 3.22 -28.89 9.21
N GLY A 495 3.87 -29.47 8.21
CA GLY A 495 3.33 -30.59 7.42
C GLY A 495 2.96 -30.20 5.98
N LEU A 496 2.89 -28.89 5.69
CA LEU A 496 2.70 -28.38 4.34
C LEU A 496 3.83 -28.86 3.40
N ARG A 497 3.48 -29.32 2.19
CA ARG A 497 4.48 -29.73 1.20
C ARG A 497 5.05 -28.50 0.48
N VAL A 498 6.24 -28.65 -0.10
CA VAL A 498 6.91 -27.56 -0.85
C VAL A 498 6.03 -27.01 -1.98
N HIS A 499 5.39 -27.88 -2.77
CA HIS A 499 4.50 -27.42 -3.84
C HIS A 499 3.19 -26.82 -3.29
N ASP A 500 2.68 -27.31 -2.16
CA ASP A 500 1.51 -26.71 -1.51
C ASP A 500 1.80 -25.26 -1.10
N ALA A 501 2.97 -25.00 -0.49
CA ALA A 501 3.41 -23.64 -0.15
C ALA A 501 3.57 -22.76 -1.39
N GLN A 502 4.09 -23.31 -2.50
CA GLN A 502 4.18 -22.59 -3.77
C GLN A 502 2.80 -22.28 -4.36
N LEU A 503 1.85 -23.21 -4.27
CA LEU A 503 0.48 -23.03 -4.73
C LEU A 503 -0.25 -21.99 -3.90
N LEU A 504 -0.16 -22.06 -2.58
CA LEU A 504 -0.81 -21.14 -1.65
C LEU A 504 -0.28 -19.72 -1.82
N VAL A 505 1.04 -19.53 -1.80
CA VAL A 505 1.63 -18.20 -2.00
C VAL A 505 1.34 -17.68 -3.41
N GLY A 506 1.39 -18.55 -4.43
CA GLY A 506 0.99 -18.19 -5.80
C GLY A 506 -0.49 -17.82 -5.95
N ALA A 507 -1.36 -18.41 -5.11
CA ALA A 507 -2.77 -18.11 -4.98
C ALA A 507 -3.05 -16.88 -4.09
N GLY A 508 -2.01 -16.22 -3.56
CA GLY A 508 -2.13 -15.05 -2.70
C GLY A 508 -2.41 -15.35 -1.23
N ILE A 509 -2.29 -16.62 -0.80
CA ILE A 509 -2.38 -17.05 0.60
C ILE A 509 -0.96 -17.15 1.16
N SER A 510 -0.53 -16.10 1.88
CA SER A 510 0.88 -15.93 2.29
C SER A 510 1.15 -16.12 3.78
N SER A 511 0.11 -16.25 4.61
CA SER A 511 0.23 -16.48 6.05
C SER A 511 -0.68 -17.61 6.51
N ARG A 512 -0.37 -18.18 7.68
CA ARG A 512 -1.26 -19.14 8.35
C ARG A 512 -2.64 -18.56 8.62
N GLU A 513 -2.71 -17.28 8.98
CA GLU A 513 -3.99 -16.60 9.27
C GLU A 513 -4.86 -16.47 8.02
N ASP A 514 -4.28 -16.09 6.87
CA ASP A 514 -4.98 -16.03 5.59
C ASP A 514 -5.56 -17.40 5.22
N LEU A 515 -4.76 -18.46 5.43
CA LEU A 515 -5.16 -19.83 5.16
C LEU A 515 -6.28 -20.30 6.09
N ALA A 516 -6.19 -20.01 7.39
CA ALA A 516 -7.18 -20.44 8.38
C ALA A 516 -8.54 -19.72 8.22
N ASN A 517 -8.52 -18.45 7.80
CA ASN A 517 -9.72 -17.61 7.70
C ASN A 517 -10.46 -17.70 6.36
N ALA A 518 -9.80 -18.20 5.31
CA ALA A 518 -10.42 -18.36 4.01
C ALA A 518 -11.23 -19.67 3.90
N SER A 519 -12.33 -19.65 3.14
CA SER A 519 -13.09 -20.88 2.87
C SER A 519 -12.37 -21.76 1.83
N ALA A 520 -12.47 -23.08 1.97
CA ALA A 520 -11.87 -24.05 1.04
C ALA A 520 -12.21 -23.77 -0.42
N ALA A 521 -13.47 -23.42 -0.74
CA ALA A 521 -13.88 -23.07 -2.10
C ALA A 521 -13.08 -21.88 -2.66
N THR A 522 -12.82 -20.85 -1.85
CA THR A 522 -12.05 -19.67 -2.27
C THR A 522 -10.59 -20.04 -2.54
N ILE A 523 -9.97 -20.79 -1.63
CA ILE A 523 -8.56 -21.19 -1.80
C ILE A 523 -8.41 -22.12 -3.00
N PHE A 524 -9.34 -23.06 -3.18
CA PHE A 524 -9.36 -23.97 -4.32
C PHE A 524 -9.49 -23.22 -5.64
N GLU A 525 -10.43 -22.27 -5.74
CA GLU A 525 -10.60 -21.43 -6.93
C GLU A 525 -9.31 -20.65 -7.23
N LEU A 526 -8.73 -19.95 -6.24
CA LEU A 526 -7.52 -19.15 -6.42
C LEU A 526 -6.30 -20.01 -6.81
N ALA A 527 -6.14 -21.19 -6.21
CA ALA A 527 -5.05 -22.11 -6.52
C ALA A 527 -5.21 -22.73 -7.92
N MET A 528 -6.44 -23.09 -8.31
CA MET A 528 -6.75 -23.55 -9.66
C MET A 528 -6.52 -22.47 -10.72
N GLU A 529 -6.79 -21.20 -10.39
CA GLU A 529 -6.48 -20.06 -11.25
C GLU A 529 -4.97 -19.84 -11.38
N PHE A 530 -4.21 -19.90 -10.27
CA PHE A 530 -2.74 -19.82 -10.31
C PHE A 530 -2.12 -20.92 -11.18
N LEU A 531 -2.64 -22.15 -11.12
CA LEU A 531 -2.19 -23.28 -11.93
C LEU A 531 -2.32 -23.05 -13.45
N GLN A 532 -3.18 -22.14 -13.90
CA GLN A 532 -3.33 -21.79 -15.30
C GLN A 532 -2.26 -20.80 -15.79
N THR A 533 -1.48 -20.20 -14.89
CA THR A 533 -0.40 -19.27 -15.24
C THR A 533 0.86 -20.00 -15.69
N SER A 534 1.77 -19.29 -16.37
CA SER A 534 3.07 -19.83 -16.77
C SER A 534 3.96 -20.20 -15.58
N ALA A 535 3.76 -19.56 -14.43
CA ALA A 535 4.44 -19.87 -13.17
C ALA A 535 3.81 -21.08 -12.47
N GLY A 536 2.49 -21.09 -12.28
CA GLY A 536 1.78 -22.14 -11.55
C GLY A 536 1.72 -23.48 -12.27
N SER A 537 1.67 -23.48 -13.61
CA SER A 537 1.70 -24.74 -14.41
C SER A 537 2.98 -25.57 -14.22
N ARG A 538 4.04 -24.99 -13.65
CA ARG A 538 5.31 -25.65 -13.36
C ARG A 538 5.40 -26.20 -11.92
N VAL A 539 4.43 -25.86 -11.08
CA VAL A 539 4.42 -26.24 -9.64
C VAL A 539 3.97 -27.68 -9.46
N LEU A 540 2.92 -28.10 -10.17
CA LEU A 540 2.45 -29.48 -10.17
C LEU A 540 3.17 -30.33 -11.23
N ARG A 541 3.29 -31.63 -10.96
CA ARG A 541 3.85 -32.56 -11.93
C ARG A 541 2.86 -32.80 -13.07
N PRO A 542 3.35 -33.16 -14.28
CA PRO A 542 2.46 -33.51 -15.39
C PRO A 542 1.46 -34.62 -14.98
N GLY A 543 0.16 -34.30 -15.04
CA GLY A 543 -0.93 -35.22 -14.69
C GLY A 543 -1.37 -35.19 -13.22
N GLU A 544 -0.77 -34.36 -12.38
CA GLU A 544 -1.21 -34.08 -11.01
C GLU A 544 -2.27 -32.96 -11.02
N THR A 545 -3.32 -33.11 -10.21
CA THR A 545 -4.40 -32.14 -10.04
C THR A 545 -4.51 -31.76 -8.57
N LEU A 546 -4.90 -30.51 -8.31
CA LEU A 546 -5.31 -30.10 -6.98
C LEU A 546 -6.75 -30.58 -6.75
N GLU A 547 -7.00 -31.20 -5.61
CA GLU A 547 -8.34 -31.62 -5.19
C GLU A 547 -8.85 -30.74 -4.03
N GLU A 548 -10.17 -30.53 -3.93
CA GLU A 548 -10.77 -29.73 -2.85
C GLU A 548 -10.43 -30.29 -1.45
N GLU A 549 -10.32 -31.61 -1.33
CA GLU A 549 -9.93 -32.29 -0.09
C GLU A 549 -8.52 -31.88 0.38
N GLU A 550 -7.58 -31.62 -0.53
CA GLU A 550 -6.23 -31.16 -0.17
C GLU A 550 -6.25 -29.75 0.43
N VAL A 551 -7.16 -28.90 -0.05
CA VAL A 551 -7.34 -27.55 0.47
C VAL A 551 -7.95 -27.57 1.88
N GLU A 552 -8.92 -28.46 2.12
CA GLU A 552 -9.48 -28.67 3.46
C GLU A 552 -8.41 -29.15 4.44
N GLU A 553 -7.52 -30.05 4.03
CA GLU A 553 -6.37 -30.50 4.84
C GLU A 553 -5.41 -29.34 5.17
N TRP A 554 -5.14 -28.42 4.24
CA TRP A 554 -4.31 -27.24 4.50
C TRP A 554 -4.92 -26.32 5.57
N ILE A 555 -6.23 -26.07 5.48
CA ILE A 555 -6.97 -25.24 6.43
C ILE A 555 -6.99 -25.91 7.81
N GLU A 556 -7.16 -27.23 7.87
CA GLU A 556 -7.11 -27.98 9.13
C GLU A 556 -5.73 -27.83 9.80
N MET A 557 -4.64 -28.04 9.04
CA MET A 557 -3.27 -27.85 9.56
C MET A 557 -3.03 -26.42 10.08
N ALA A 558 -3.54 -25.40 9.38
CA ALA A 558 -3.39 -24.01 9.80
C ALA A 558 -4.12 -23.70 11.12
N ASN A 559 -5.29 -24.32 11.32
CA ASN A 559 -6.10 -24.18 12.54
C ASN A 559 -5.55 -24.99 13.72
N GLU A 560 -4.94 -26.15 13.49
CA GLU A 560 -4.35 -26.99 14.55
C GLU A 560 -3.05 -26.42 15.13
N THR A 561 -2.40 -25.50 14.41
CA THR A 561 -1.14 -24.86 14.83
C THR A 561 -1.37 -23.56 15.62
N ALA A 562 -2.64 -23.20 15.89
CA ALA A 562 -3.05 -21.97 16.59
C ALA A 562 -2.83 -21.99 18.10
#